data_AF-A0A1F6VSL6-F1
#
_entry.id   AF-A0A1F6VSL6-F1
#
_cell.length_a   1.000
_cell.length_b   1.000
_cell.length_c   1.000
_cell.angle_alpha   90.00
_cell.angle_beta   90.00
_cell.angle_gamma   90.00
#
_symmetry.space_group_name_H-M   'P 1'
#
loop_
_entity.id
_entity.type
_entity.pdbx_description
1 polymer ?
#
loop_
_entity_poly.entity_id
_entity_poly.type
_entity_poly.pdbx_seq_one_letter_code
_entity_poly.pdbx_strand_id
1 'polypeptide(L)' 'MTLAIDSALQPKHEKVHALQKLRRNTELLKHLVRTEYELQIIRESTYLNQTQILVNISMMATAWYKSVL' A
#
# COMPACT_ATOMS: atom_id res chain seq x y z
N MET A 1 -5.63 9.26 16.35
CA MET A 1 -6.63 10.23 15.89
C MET A 1 -6.01 11.40 15.13
N THR A 2 -4.84 11.89 15.54
CA THR A 2 -4.12 13.03 14.90
C THR A 2 -3.92 12.87 13.39
N LEU A 3 -3.40 11.73 12.94
CA LEU A 3 -3.15 11.47 11.50
C LEU A 3 -4.39 11.61 10.60
N ALA A 4 -5.58 11.28 11.10
CA ALA A 4 -6.81 11.40 10.31
C ALA A 4 -7.24 12.85 10.15
N ILE A 5 -7.06 13.66 11.20
CA ILE A 5 -7.35 15.10 11.20
C ILE A 5 -6.32 15.82 10.31
N ASP A 6 -5.04 15.51 10.49
CA ASP A 6 -3.94 16.09 9.70
C ASP A 6 -4.11 15.78 8.21
N SER A 7 -4.42 14.53 7.87
CA SER A 7 -4.71 14.11 6.50
C SER A 7 -5.97 14.76 5.93
N ALA A 8 -7.00 15.01 6.74
CA ALA A 8 -8.20 15.73 6.28
C ALA A 8 -7.89 17.18 5.92
N LEU A 9 -7.07 17.86 6.73
CA LEU A 9 -6.71 19.27 6.59
C LEU A 9 -5.60 19.52 5.56
N GLN A 10 -4.87 18.48 5.14
CA GLN A 10 -3.83 18.63 4.12
C GLN A 10 -4.37 19.11 2.76
N PRO A 11 -3.58 19.89 2.01
CA PRO A 11 -3.92 20.25 0.64
C PRO A 11 -4.07 19.02 -0.27
N LYS A 12 -5.00 19.09 -1.23
CA LYS A 12 -5.28 18.01 -2.20
C LYS A 12 -4.00 17.48 -2.89
N HIS A 13 -3.09 18.38 -3.27
CA HIS A 13 -1.84 18.02 -3.95
C HIS A 13 -0.88 17.19 -3.08
N GLU A 14 -0.80 17.45 -1.77
CA GLU A 14 0.03 16.68 -0.84
C GLU A 14 -0.52 15.26 -0.67
N LYS A 15 -1.85 15.12 -0.58
CA LYS A 15 -2.52 13.81 -0.50
C LYS A 15 -2.28 12.96 -1.75
N VAL A 16 -2.34 13.57 -2.94
CA VAL A 16 -2.04 12.91 -4.21
C VAL A 16 -0.61 12.37 -4.20
N HIS A 17 0.38 13.18 -3.78
CA HIS A 17 1.77 12.75 -3.71
C HIS A 17 1.98 11.60 -2.70
N ALA A 18 1.36 11.70 -1.53
CA ALA A 18 1.40 10.65 -0.51
C ALA A 18 0.79 9.32 -1.03
N LEU A 19 -0.36 9.39 -1.70
CA LEU A 19 -1.03 8.22 -2.29
C LEU A 19 -0.22 7.60 -3.44
N GLN A 20 0.43 8.41 -4.28
CA GLN A 20 1.35 7.89 -5.31
C GLN A 20 2.54 7.16 -4.70
N LYS A 21 3.14 7.72 -3.64
CA LYS A 21 4.22 7.05 -2.90
C LYS A 21 3.75 5.73 -2.30
N LEU A 22 2.56 5.71 -1.67
CA LEU A 22 1.95 4.49 -1.11
C LEU A 22 1.76 3.42 -2.19
N ARG A 23 1.22 3.78 -3.35
CA ARG A 23 1.02 2.84 -4.47
C ARG A 23 2.33 2.24 -4.96
N ARG A 24 3.35 3.07 -5.21
CA ARG A 24 4.68 2.59 -5.64
C ARG A 24 5.31 1.63 -4.62
N ASN A 25 5.30 2.02 -3.35
CA ASN A 25 5.87 1.19 -2.29
C ASN A 25 5.11 -0.13 -2.11
N THR A 26 3.79 -0.12 -2.27
CA THR A 26 2.95 -1.33 -2.19
C THR A 26 3.29 -2.32 -3.31
N GLU A 27 3.49 -1.85 -4.55
CA GLU A 27 3.93 -2.71 -5.66
C GLU A 27 5.33 -3.27 -5.42
N LEU A 28 6.26 -2.44 -4.96
CA LEU A 28 7.60 -2.89 -4.59
C LEU A 28 7.55 -3.99 -3.51
N LEU A 29 6.73 -3.82 -2.47
CA LEU A 29 6.55 -4.83 -1.43
C LEU A 29 5.95 -6.13 -1.95
N LYS A 30 4.97 -6.08 -2.87
CA LYS A 30 4.43 -7.30 -3.50
C LYS A 30 5.51 -8.09 -4.22
N HIS A 31 6.40 -7.40 -4.95
CA HIS A 31 7.52 -8.04 -5.61
C HIS A 31 8.50 -8.65 -4.61
N LEU A 32 8.86 -7.91 -3.54
CA LEU A 32 9.77 -8.42 -2.52
C LEU A 32 9.21 -9.65 -1.80
N VAL A 33 7.96 -9.62 -1.36
CA VAL A 33 7.30 -10.75 -0.69
C VAL A 33 7.24 -11.97 -1.60
N ARG A 34 7.01 -11.77 -2.90
CA ARG A 34 7.08 -12.84 -3.89
C ARG A 34 8.49 -13.41 -4.01
N THR A 35 9.51 -12.56 -4.12
CA THR A 35 10.91 -12.99 -4.19
C THR A 35 11.33 -13.73 -2.92
N GLU A 36 10.93 -13.28 -1.74
CA GLU A 36 11.21 -13.97 -0.47
C GLU A 36 10.57 -15.36 -0.43
N TYR A 37 9.37 -15.51 -0.99
CA TYR A 37 8.72 -16.81 -1.10
C TYR A 37 9.42 -17.73 -2.11
N GLU A 38 9.75 -17.21 -3.30
CA GLU A 38 10.47 -17.96 -4.34
C GLU A 38 11.86 -18.42 -3.88
N LEU A 39 12.52 -17.63 -3.03
CA LEU A 39 13.81 -17.96 -2.39
C LEU A 39 13.65 -18.83 -1.13
N GLN A 40 12.43 -19.25 -0.78
CA GLN A 40 12.11 -20.03 0.41
C GLN A 40 12.55 -19.40 1.74
N ILE A 41 12.67 -18.07 1.77
CA ILE A 41 12.95 -17.29 2.99
C ILE A 41 11.71 -17.28 3.89
N ILE A 42 10.52 -17.17 3.29
CA ILE A 42 9.23 -17.22 3.99
C ILE A 42 8.41 -18.44 3.56
N ARG A 43 7.54 -18.90 4.45
CA ARG A 43 6.60 -19.99 4.19
C ARG A 43 5.40 -19.51 3.38
N GLU A 44 4.73 -20.42 2.70
CA GLU A 44 3.53 -20.14 1.91
C GLU A 44 2.44 -19.45 2.73
N SER A 45 2.19 -19.88 3.97
CA SER A 45 1.20 -19.24 4.83
C SER A 45 1.50 -17.76 5.10
N THR A 46 2.78 -17.42 5.29
CA THR A 46 3.25 -16.03 5.45
C THR A 46 3.08 -15.25 4.15
N TYR A 47 3.49 -15.84 3.03
CA TYR A 47 3.35 -15.25 1.69
C TYR A 47 1.89 -14.90 1.37
N LEU A 48 0.96 -15.85 1.57
CA LEU A 48 -0.47 -15.66 1.30
C LEU A 48 -1.06 -14.55 2.18
N ASN A 49 -0.73 -14.53 3.47
CA ASN A 49 -1.21 -13.51 4.39
C ASN A 49 -0.70 -12.12 3.99
N GLN A 50 0.61 -11.97 3.81
CA GLN A 50 1.21 -10.69 3.43
C GLN A 50 0.70 -10.20 2.07
N THR A 51 0.58 -11.09 1.08
CA THR A 51 0.05 -10.76 -0.24
C THR A 51 -1.40 -10.26 -0.13
N GLN A 52 -2.24 -10.91 0.67
CA GLN A 52 -3.62 -10.48 0.86
C GLN A 52 -3.70 -9.08 1.48
N ILE A 53 -2.87 -8.78 2.48
CA ILE A 53 -2.79 -7.46 3.10
C ILE A 53 -2.35 -6.41 2.06
N LEU A 54 -1.31 -6.70 1.27
CA LEU A 54 -0.79 -5.79 0.25
C LEU A 54 -1.80 -5.53 -0.88
N VAL A 55 -2.58 -6.54 -1.29
CA VAL A 55 -3.67 -6.38 -2.25
C VAL A 55 -4.75 -5.45 -1.68
N ASN A 56 -5.15 -5.62 -0.42
CA ASN A 56 -6.13 -4.75 0.24
C ASN A 56 -5.65 -3.30 0.31
N ILE A 57 -4.39 -3.07 0.71
CA ILE A 57 -3.78 -1.74 0.73
C ILE A 57 -3.79 -1.12 -0.68
N SER A 58 -3.44 -1.90 -1.69
CA SER A 58 -3.43 -1.47 -3.10
C SER A 58 -4.81 -1.04 -3.59
N MET A 59 -5.87 -1.79 -3.22
CA MET A 59 -7.25 -1.45 -3.56
C MET A 59 -7.69 -0.15 -2.88
N MET A 60 -7.45 -0.03 -1.57
CA MET A 60 -7.80 1.17 -0.79
C MET A 60 -7.06 2.41 -1.31
N ALA A 61 -5.74 2.31 -1.53
CA ALA A 61 -4.94 3.40 -2.07
C ALA A 61 -5.43 3.86 -3.45
N THR A 62 -5.86 2.93 -4.29
CA THR A 62 -6.43 3.25 -5.61
C THR A 62 -7.80 3.94 -5.49
N ALA A 63 -8.66 3.47 -4.60
CA ALA A 63 -9.96 4.11 -4.34
C ALA A 63 -9.78 5.54 -3.81
N TRP A 64 -8.87 5.75 -2.85
CA TRP A 64 -8.56 7.07 -2.33
C TRP A 64 -7.95 7.98 -3.39
N TYR A 65 -7.02 7.47 -4.20
CA TYR A 65 -6.44 8.24 -5.30
C TYR A 65 -7.49 8.72 -6.29
N LYS A 66 -8.48 7.87 -6.63
CA LYS A 66 -9.61 8.25 -7.47
C LYS A 66 -10.52 9.28 -6.81
N SER A 67 -10.75 9.19 -5.50
CA SER A 67 -11.59 10.16 -4.78
C SER A 67 -10.93 11.55 -4.64
N VAL A 68 -9.60 11.60 -4.71
CA VAL A 68 -8.80 12.81 -4.60
C VAL A 68 -8.36 13.32 -5.99
N LEU A 69 -8.80 12.70 -7.09
CA LEU A 69 -8.68 13.25 -8.45
C LEU A 69 -9.94 14.06 -8.75
#